data_AF-X5FBK1-F1
#
_entry.id   AF-X5FBK1-F1
#
_cell.length_a   1.000
_cell.length_b   1.000
_cell.length_c   1.000
_cell.angle_alpha   90.00
_cell.angle_beta   90.00
_cell.angle_gamma   90.00
#
_symmetry.space_group_name_H-M   'P 1'
#
loop_
_entity.id
_entity.type
_entity.pdbx_description
1 polymer ?
#
loop_
_entity_poly.entity_id
_entity_poly.type
_entity_poly.pdbx_seq_one_letter_code
_entity_poly.pdbx_strand_id
1 'polypeptide(L)'
;MVRTADGYKAIAHIQAGDRVLSKDEASGETGYKPVTTRYGNPYQETVYIEVSDGIGNSQTLISNRIHPFYSQGKWIQAGRLKKGDTLLSESGAKQTVQNITLKQQPLKAYNLTVADWHTYFVKGDKAETEGVWVHNSCPPYKRPNNATTKAQRESVQGKPCVECGKLAEKMIADHKKPLVVEYYETGTIDKSKMRAIESVQPQCPTCSAKQGGRLSQYSKEQKRN
;
A
#
# COMPACT_ATOMS: atom_id res chain seq x y z
N MET A 1 16.01 -2.39 6.38
CA MET A 1 16.71 -3.69 6.39
C MET A 1 15.72 -4.82 6.57
N VAL A 2 15.99 -6.01 6.03
CA VAL A 2 15.17 -7.23 6.15
C VAL A 2 15.98 -8.30 6.89
N ARG A 3 15.36 -9.02 7.82
CA ARG A 3 16.01 -10.13 8.54
C ARG A 3 16.17 -11.35 7.63
N THR A 4 17.41 -11.75 7.36
CA THR A 4 17.78 -12.99 6.65
C THR A 4 18.53 -13.94 7.59
N ALA A 5 18.80 -15.17 7.12
CA ALA A 5 19.55 -16.16 7.90
C ALA A 5 20.98 -15.67 8.24
N ASP A 6 21.58 -14.88 7.35
CA ASP A 6 22.95 -14.35 7.49
C ASP A 6 23.00 -12.97 8.18
N GLY A 7 21.88 -12.50 8.73
CA GLY A 7 21.75 -11.21 9.39
C GLY A 7 20.82 -10.24 8.66
N TYR A 8 21.03 -8.94 8.81
CA TYR A 8 20.16 -7.95 8.18
C TYR A 8 20.71 -7.52 6.82
N LYS A 9 19.87 -7.61 5.78
CA LYS A 9 20.21 -7.23 4.41
C LYS A 9 19.31 -6.09 3.93
N ALA A 10 19.84 -5.16 3.15
CA ALA A 10 19.03 -4.10 2.56
C ALA A 10 17.98 -4.71 1.63
N ILE A 11 16.72 -4.27 1.72
CA ILE A 11 15.62 -4.84 0.92
C ILE A 11 15.88 -4.71 -0.60
N ALA A 12 16.55 -3.64 -1.00
CA ALA A 12 16.96 -3.41 -2.39
C ALA A 12 17.96 -4.45 -2.92
N HIS A 13 18.65 -5.18 -2.03
CA HIS A 13 19.63 -6.21 -2.37
C HIS A 13 19.08 -7.64 -2.18
N ILE A 14 17.86 -7.80 -1.66
CA ILE A 14 17.22 -9.12 -1.52
C ILE A 14 16.90 -9.69 -2.90
N GLN A 15 17.22 -10.95 -3.17
CA GLN A 15 16.98 -11.62 -4.45
C GLN A 15 16.04 -12.82 -4.29
N ALA A 16 15.47 -13.30 -5.39
CA ALA A 16 14.75 -14.56 -5.37
C ALA A 16 15.69 -15.68 -4.93
N GLY A 17 15.22 -16.56 -4.05
CA GLY A 17 16.02 -17.59 -3.39
C GLY A 17 16.61 -17.19 -2.04
N ASP A 18 16.78 -15.88 -1.76
CA ASP A 18 17.18 -15.43 -0.41
C ASP A 18 16.14 -15.88 0.61
N ARG A 19 16.58 -16.27 1.80
CA ARG A 19 15.69 -16.68 2.88
C ARG A 19 15.53 -15.57 3.90
N VAL A 20 14.29 -15.13 4.11
CA VAL A 20 13.93 -14.09 5.07
C VAL A 20 13.22 -14.70 6.26
N LEU A 21 13.43 -14.13 7.46
CA LEU A 21 12.66 -14.53 8.63
C LEU A 21 11.21 -14.14 8.40
N SER A 22 10.31 -15.10 8.60
CA SER A 22 8.88 -14.99 8.40
C SER A 22 8.15 -15.64 9.56
N LYS A 23 6.89 -15.26 9.75
CA LYS A 23 6.03 -15.84 10.77
C LYS A 23 4.67 -16.15 10.16
N ASP A 24 4.17 -17.35 10.40
CA ASP A 24 2.85 -17.75 9.97
C ASP A 24 1.77 -17.05 10.80
N GLU A 25 0.78 -16.48 10.13
CA GLU A 25 -0.35 -15.83 10.81
C GLU A 25 -1.27 -16.82 11.51
N ALA A 26 -1.43 -18.03 10.94
CA ALA A 26 -2.38 -19.01 11.44
C ALA A 26 -1.84 -19.77 12.66
N SER A 27 -0.62 -20.30 12.56
CA SER A 27 0.00 -21.07 13.64
C SER A 27 0.87 -20.25 14.60
N GLY A 28 1.35 -19.08 14.17
CA GLY A 28 2.35 -18.31 14.90
C GLY A 28 3.77 -18.89 14.80
N GLU A 29 4.00 -19.93 14.00
CA GLU A 29 5.33 -20.48 13.76
C GLU A 29 6.25 -19.42 13.13
N THR A 30 7.50 -19.35 13.58
CA THR A 30 8.52 -18.45 13.02
C THR A 30 9.62 -19.28 12.37
N GLY A 31 10.10 -18.87 11.20
CA GLY A 31 11.08 -19.61 10.43
C GLY A 31 11.49 -18.88 9.15
N TYR A 32 12.55 -19.36 8.51
CA TYR A 32 13.08 -18.73 7.29
C TYR A 32 12.38 -19.26 6.05
N LYS A 33 11.79 -18.37 5.25
CA LYS A 33 11.10 -18.70 3.99
C LYS A 33 11.79 -18.08 2.78
N PRO A 34 11.81 -18.77 1.63
CA PRO A 34 12.42 -18.24 0.43
C PRO A 34 11.60 -17.08 -0.13
N VAL A 35 12.30 -16.04 -0.57
CA VAL A 35 11.76 -14.96 -1.39
C VAL A 35 11.58 -15.50 -2.81
N THR A 36 10.39 -15.37 -3.37
CA THR A 36 10.10 -15.76 -4.75
C THR A 36 10.23 -14.59 -5.70
N THR A 37 9.91 -13.36 -5.24
CA THR A 37 10.00 -12.14 -6.04
C THR A 37 10.38 -10.95 -5.17
N ARG A 38 11.18 -10.03 -5.69
CA ARG A 38 11.34 -8.65 -5.18
C ARG A 38 10.82 -7.69 -6.23
N TYR A 39 9.99 -6.75 -5.83
CA TYR A 39 9.52 -5.67 -6.69
C TYR A 39 9.64 -4.34 -5.95
N GLY A 40 9.51 -3.24 -6.71
CA GLY A 40 9.51 -1.92 -6.10
C GLY A 40 8.71 -0.92 -6.92
N ASN A 41 7.91 -0.12 -6.24
CA ASN A 41 7.01 0.86 -6.83
C ASN A 41 7.39 2.27 -6.37
N PRO A 42 7.28 3.29 -7.25
CA PRO A 42 7.41 4.67 -6.85
C PRO A 42 6.13 5.14 -6.12
N TYR A 43 6.31 5.96 -5.09
CA TYR A 43 5.24 6.64 -4.36
C TYR A 43 5.59 8.13 -4.25
N GLN A 44 4.57 8.99 -4.23
CA GLN A 44 4.75 10.44 -4.11
C GLN A 44 4.96 10.89 -2.66
N GLU A 45 4.57 10.04 -1.70
CA GLU A 45 4.62 10.32 -0.27
C GLU A 45 5.47 9.26 0.44
N THR A 46 6.15 9.70 1.50
CA THR A 46 6.92 8.84 2.41
C THR A 46 6.31 8.90 3.81
N VAL A 47 6.11 7.74 4.43
CA VAL A 47 5.73 7.61 5.85
C VAL A 47 6.98 7.27 6.66
N TYR A 48 7.27 8.08 7.66
CA TYR A 48 8.28 7.83 8.68
C TYR A 48 7.57 7.40 9.96
N ILE A 49 7.94 6.24 10.49
CA ILE A 49 7.36 5.67 11.71
C ILE A 49 8.50 5.54 12.72
N GLU A 50 8.48 6.37 13.75
CA GLU A 50 9.43 6.29 14.85
C GLU A 50 8.89 5.30 15.88
N VAL A 51 9.67 4.30 16.23
CA VAL A 51 9.29 3.27 17.21
C VAL A 51 10.38 3.10 18.26
N SER A 52 10.00 2.76 19.48
CA SER A 52 10.92 2.45 20.58
C SER A 52 10.61 1.09 21.17
N ASP A 53 11.64 0.36 21.57
CA ASP A 53 11.51 -0.93 22.26
C ASP A 53 11.21 -0.78 23.77
N GLY A 54 11.21 0.46 24.29
CA GLY A 54 10.95 0.75 25.70
C GLY A 54 12.13 0.48 26.64
N ILE A 55 13.28 0.03 26.13
CA ILE A 55 14.50 -0.24 26.91
C ILE A 55 15.68 0.64 26.51
N GLY A 56 15.39 1.78 25.86
CA GLY A 56 16.37 2.81 25.53
C GLY A 56 16.73 2.87 24.05
N ASN A 57 16.29 1.92 23.22
CA ASN A 57 16.55 1.95 21.79
C ASN A 57 15.33 2.46 21.01
N SER A 58 15.63 3.01 19.83
CA SER A 58 14.60 3.46 18.89
C SER A 58 15.06 3.24 17.45
N GLN A 59 14.10 3.22 16.54
CA GLN A 59 14.36 3.16 15.12
C GLN A 59 13.31 3.94 14.34
N THR A 60 13.71 4.34 13.13
CA THR A 60 12.80 4.93 12.16
C THR A 60 12.58 3.95 11.00
N LEU A 61 11.33 3.53 10.83
CA LEU A 61 10.89 2.74 9.70
C LEU A 61 10.41 3.68 8.60
N ILE A 62 10.84 3.43 7.36
CA ILE A 62 10.48 4.23 6.19
C ILE A 62 9.63 3.35 5.27
N SER A 63 8.42 3.80 4.96
CA SER A 63 7.43 3.01 4.22
C SER A 63 6.57 3.89 3.29
N ASN A 64 5.90 3.27 2.34
CA ASN A 64 4.74 3.88 1.70
C ASN A 64 3.54 3.89 2.67
N ARG A 65 2.42 4.50 2.27
CA ARG A 65 1.23 4.66 3.12
C ARG A 65 0.42 3.38 3.35
N ILE A 66 0.47 2.42 2.43
CA ILE A 66 -0.40 1.23 2.41
C ILE A 66 0.23 -0.03 2.99
N HIS A 67 1.55 -0.04 3.20
CA HIS A 67 2.26 -1.22 3.64
C HIS A 67 1.75 -1.67 5.01
N PRO A 68 1.38 -2.94 5.20
CA PRO A 68 0.82 -3.41 6.46
C PRO A 68 1.89 -3.74 7.50
N PHE A 69 1.67 -3.21 8.71
CA PHE A 69 2.41 -3.53 9.92
C PHE A 69 1.48 -4.26 10.89
N TYR A 70 1.97 -5.27 11.60
CA TYR A 70 1.17 -5.98 12.58
C TYR A 70 1.06 -5.18 13.88
N SER A 71 -0.16 -4.91 14.32
CA SER A 71 -0.42 -4.24 15.60
C SER A 71 -1.74 -4.69 16.20
N GLN A 72 -1.73 -5.01 17.50
CA GLN A 72 -2.93 -5.35 18.27
C GLN A 72 -3.83 -6.42 17.61
N GLY A 73 -3.25 -7.50 17.10
CA GLY A 73 -4.02 -8.61 16.52
C GLY A 73 -4.46 -8.42 15.07
N LYS A 74 -4.04 -7.34 14.40
CA LYS A 74 -4.46 -7.03 13.02
C LYS A 74 -3.37 -6.34 12.22
N TRP A 75 -3.49 -6.41 10.90
CA TRP A 75 -2.66 -5.63 9.98
C TRP A 75 -3.18 -4.21 9.85
N ILE A 76 -2.31 -3.24 10.12
CA ILE A 76 -2.60 -1.81 10.02
C ILE A 76 -1.68 -1.20 8.97
N GLN A 77 -2.26 -0.44 8.03
CA GLN A 77 -1.48 0.31 7.05
C GLN A 77 -0.57 1.33 7.74
N ALA A 78 0.66 1.49 7.25
CA ALA A 78 1.65 2.44 7.77
C ALA A 78 1.07 3.83 8.03
N GLY A 79 0.32 4.41 7.07
CA GLY A 79 -0.28 5.73 7.21
C GLY A 79 -1.51 5.81 8.11
N ARG A 80 -1.91 4.70 8.73
CA ARG A 80 -3.01 4.62 9.71
C ARG A 80 -2.54 4.25 11.11
N LEU A 81 -1.25 3.94 11.29
CA LEU A 81 -0.66 3.78 12.60
C LEU A 81 -0.78 5.08 13.39
N LYS A 82 -0.90 4.94 14.71
CA LYS A 82 -1.02 6.03 15.66
C LYS A 82 0.02 5.88 16.76
N LYS A 83 0.40 7.00 17.37
CA LYS A 83 1.19 6.99 18.60
C LYS A 83 0.53 6.07 19.64
N GLY A 84 1.32 5.19 20.25
CA GLY A 84 0.85 4.18 21.20
C GLY A 84 0.44 2.84 20.57
N ASP A 85 0.34 2.73 19.24
CA ASP A 85 0.24 1.42 18.59
C ASP A 85 1.52 0.60 18.88
N THR A 86 1.39 -0.73 18.92
CA THR A 86 2.52 -1.63 19.24
C THR A 86 2.78 -2.56 18.08
N LEU A 87 4.03 -2.57 17.60
CA LEU A 87 4.50 -3.43 16.53
C LEU A 87 5.18 -4.67 17.12
N LEU A 88 4.93 -5.84 16.53
CA LEU A 88 5.51 -7.09 17.00
C LEU A 88 6.92 -7.29 16.44
N SER A 89 7.89 -7.58 17.30
CA SER A 89 9.27 -7.86 16.89
C SER A 89 9.53 -9.33 16.58
N GLU A 90 10.74 -9.64 16.12
CA GLU A 90 11.19 -11.01 15.80
C GLU A 90 11.05 -11.98 16.99
N SER A 91 11.42 -11.53 18.19
CA SER A 91 11.27 -12.29 19.44
C SER A 91 9.85 -12.32 20.00
N GLY A 92 8.91 -11.58 19.39
CA GLY A 92 7.55 -11.39 19.90
C GLY A 92 7.43 -10.26 20.93
N ALA A 93 8.51 -9.52 21.21
CA ALA A 93 8.44 -8.31 22.02
C ALA A 93 7.66 -7.20 21.28
N LYS A 94 7.20 -6.19 22.04
CA LYS A 94 6.44 -5.07 21.49
C LYS A 94 7.33 -3.84 21.36
N GLN A 95 7.31 -3.22 20.19
CA GLN A 95 7.90 -1.90 19.96
C GLN A 95 6.78 -0.87 19.81
N THR A 96 6.83 0.22 20.57
CA THR A 96 5.76 1.22 20.63
C THR A 96 6.02 2.34 19.64
N VAL A 97 5.01 2.66 18.84
CA VAL A 97 5.03 3.80 17.91
C VAL A 97 5.02 5.10 18.71
N GLN A 98 6.05 5.91 18.51
CA GLN A 98 6.24 7.20 19.17
C GLN A 98 5.69 8.34 18.33
N ASN A 99 5.92 8.27 17.01
CA ASN A 99 5.52 9.31 16.08
C ASN A 99 5.30 8.75 14.67
N ILE A 100 4.41 9.38 13.91
CA ILE A 100 4.19 9.10 12.49
C ILE A 100 4.22 10.41 11.73
N THR A 101 5.14 10.53 10.78
CA THR A 101 5.27 11.71 9.92
C THR A 101 5.04 11.34 8.47
N LEU A 102 4.07 11.99 7.82
CA LEU A 102 3.86 11.91 6.37
C LEU A 102 4.55 13.09 5.68
N LYS A 103 5.43 12.81 4.71
CA LYS A 103 6.09 13.84 3.90
C LYS A 103 5.72 13.68 2.43
N GLN A 104 5.50 14.80 1.74
CA GLN A 104 5.38 14.88 0.27
C GLN A 104 6.75 14.72 -0.37
N GLN A 105 7.33 13.53 -0.21
CA GLN A 105 8.66 13.17 -0.66
C GLN A 105 8.57 11.85 -1.43
N PRO A 106 9.09 11.80 -2.67
CA PRO A 106 9.10 10.57 -3.45
C PRO A 106 9.86 9.44 -2.75
N LEU A 107 9.28 8.23 -2.79
CA LEU A 107 9.86 7.01 -2.25
C LEU A 107 9.85 5.91 -3.30
N LYS A 108 11.00 5.28 -3.53
CA LYS A 108 11.05 3.96 -4.18
C LYS A 108 10.96 2.89 -3.10
N ALA A 109 9.75 2.41 -2.82
CA ALA A 109 9.54 1.37 -1.82
C ALA A 109 9.66 -0.01 -2.47
N TYR A 110 10.35 -0.93 -1.78
CA TYR A 110 10.46 -2.32 -2.17
C TYR A 110 9.60 -3.20 -1.28
N ASN A 111 9.14 -4.31 -1.82
CA ASN A 111 8.39 -5.33 -1.10
C ASN A 111 8.69 -6.71 -1.74
N LEU A 112 8.39 -7.77 -0.99
CA LEU A 112 8.85 -9.14 -1.26
C LEU A 112 7.67 -10.08 -1.35
N THR A 113 7.60 -10.91 -2.38
CA THR A 113 6.80 -12.13 -2.31
C THR A 113 7.60 -13.18 -1.56
N VAL A 114 7.12 -13.56 -0.37
CA VAL A 114 7.71 -14.62 0.44
C VAL A 114 6.82 -15.86 0.37
N ALA A 115 7.42 -17.03 0.20
CA ALA A 115 6.69 -18.30 0.11
C ALA A 115 5.95 -18.63 1.42
N ASP A 116 4.84 -19.33 1.28
CA ASP A 116 3.95 -19.87 2.32
C ASP A 116 3.26 -18.82 3.20
N TRP A 117 4.04 -18.04 3.94
CA TRP A 117 3.54 -17.21 5.05
C TRP A 117 3.42 -15.74 4.72
N HIS A 118 3.94 -15.30 3.57
CA HIS A 118 3.67 -13.96 3.04
C HIS A 118 4.05 -12.78 3.96
N THR A 119 4.87 -13.04 4.97
CA THR A 119 5.35 -12.04 5.93
C THR A 119 6.86 -12.02 6.00
N TYR A 120 7.40 -10.93 6.55
CA TYR A 120 8.83 -10.83 6.85
C TYR A 120 9.06 -9.79 7.96
N PHE A 121 10.29 -9.69 8.45
CA PHE A 121 10.67 -8.73 9.48
C PHE A 121 11.59 -7.64 8.93
N VAL A 122 11.31 -6.38 9.28
CA VAL A 122 12.07 -5.20 8.82
C VAL A 122 12.48 -4.27 9.95
N LYS A 123 13.66 -3.68 9.83
CA LYS A 123 14.12 -2.60 10.71
C LYS A 123 14.70 -1.41 9.96
N GLY A 124 14.81 -0.27 10.64
CA GLY A 124 15.53 0.91 10.18
C GLY A 124 16.99 0.60 9.83
N ASP A 125 17.58 1.42 8.97
CA ASP A 125 19.02 1.33 8.73
C ASP A 125 19.79 1.65 10.01
N LYS A 126 20.84 0.87 10.31
CA LYS A 126 21.66 0.99 11.53
C LYS A 126 20.90 0.92 12.87
N ALA A 127 19.63 0.50 12.86
CA ALA A 127 18.85 0.34 14.07
C ALA A 127 19.44 -0.76 14.97
N GLU A 128 19.48 -0.52 16.27
CA GLU A 128 19.92 -1.51 17.28
C GLU A 128 18.75 -2.39 17.76
N THR A 129 17.52 -2.00 17.45
CA THR A 129 16.31 -2.78 17.71
C THR A 129 16.16 -3.97 16.75
N GLU A 130 15.31 -4.91 17.14
CA GLU A 130 14.84 -5.99 16.26
C GLU A 130 13.95 -5.47 15.13
N GLY A 131 13.81 -6.26 14.07
CA GLY A 131 12.82 -6.04 13.03
C GLY A 131 11.40 -6.19 13.53
N VAL A 132 10.48 -5.45 12.91
CA VAL A 132 9.05 -5.54 13.14
C VAL A 132 8.36 -6.34 12.05
N TRP A 133 7.27 -7.01 12.41
CA TRP A 133 6.52 -7.91 11.54
C TRP A 133 5.68 -7.15 10.52
N VAL A 134 5.93 -7.41 9.24
CA VAL A 134 5.23 -6.81 8.10
C VAL A 134 4.70 -7.87 7.15
N HIS A 135 3.67 -7.52 6.39
CA HIS A 135 3.02 -8.40 5.44
C HIS A 135 3.30 -7.97 3.99
N ASN A 136 3.43 -8.93 3.07
CA ASN A 136 3.70 -8.66 1.67
C ASN A 136 2.50 -8.10 0.89
N SER A 137 1.28 -8.40 1.36
CA SER A 137 0.06 -8.06 0.64
C SER A 137 -0.48 -6.72 1.11
N CYS A 138 -0.38 -5.72 0.25
CA CYS A 138 -1.04 -4.44 0.47
C CYS A 138 -2.57 -4.62 0.46
N PRO A 139 -3.34 -3.89 1.29
CA PRO A 139 -4.78 -4.03 1.31
C PRO A 139 -5.36 -3.74 -0.08
N PRO A 140 -6.32 -4.55 -0.55
CA PRO A 140 -6.88 -4.38 -1.87
C PRO A 140 -7.67 -3.06 -1.95
N TYR A 141 -7.52 -2.34 -3.06
CA TYR A 141 -8.42 -1.24 -3.38
C TYR A 141 -9.87 -1.72 -3.35
N LYS A 142 -10.70 -0.98 -2.61
CA LYS A 142 -12.16 -1.11 -2.61
C LYS A 142 -12.75 0.20 -3.09
N ARG A 143 -13.51 0.15 -4.19
CA ARG A 143 -14.17 1.35 -4.72
C ARG A 143 -15.14 1.91 -3.69
N PRO A 144 -15.08 3.21 -3.36
CA PRO A 144 -16.05 3.82 -2.46
C PRO A 144 -17.48 3.67 -2.99
N ASN A 145 -18.42 3.38 -2.08
CA ASN A 145 -19.85 3.45 -2.40
C ASN A 145 -20.20 4.87 -2.87
N ASN A 146 -21.06 4.97 -3.88
CA ASN A 146 -21.44 6.25 -4.49
C ASN A 146 -20.22 7.11 -4.87
N ALA A 147 -19.23 6.49 -5.53
CA ALA A 147 -18.00 7.15 -5.97
C ALA A 147 -18.26 8.42 -6.82
N THR A 148 -19.39 8.47 -7.52
CA THR A 148 -19.85 9.65 -8.27
C THR A 148 -21.14 10.21 -7.68
N THR A 149 -21.24 11.54 -7.56
CA THR A 149 -22.44 12.26 -7.12
C THR A 149 -23.50 12.36 -8.23
N LYS A 150 -24.72 12.77 -7.88
CA LYS A 150 -25.78 13.07 -8.85
C LYS A 150 -25.35 14.21 -9.79
N ALA A 151 -24.84 15.31 -9.24
CA ALA A 151 -24.34 16.46 -10.01
C ALA A 151 -23.22 16.08 -10.99
N GLN A 152 -22.29 15.19 -10.60
CA GLN A 152 -21.26 14.68 -11.51
C GLN A 152 -21.85 13.84 -12.66
N ARG A 153 -22.86 13.02 -12.38
CA ARG A 153 -23.53 12.22 -13.43
C ARG A 153 -24.32 13.09 -14.39
N GLU A 154 -24.92 14.18 -13.91
CA GLU A 154 -25.64 15.16 -14.73
C GLU A 154 -24.68 16.01 -15.57
N SER A 155 -23.53 16.43 -15.00
CA SER A 155 -22.58 17.33 -15.66
C SER A 155 -21.91 16.75 -16.91
N VAL A 156 -21.98 15.43 -17.11
CA VAL A 156 -21.40 14.73 -18.27
C VAL A 156 -22.40 14.38 -19.36
N GLN A 157 -23.71 14.50 -19.10
CA GLN A 157 -24.72 14.14 -20.11
C GLN A 157 -24.69 15.11 -21.30
N GLY A 158 -24.98 14.59 -22.49
CA GLY A 158 -24.95 15.36 -23.74
C GLY A 158 -23.56 15.79 -24.22
N LYS A 159 -22.49 15.43 -23.51
CA LYS A 159 -21.10 15.75 -23.88
C LYS A 159 -20.46 14.57 -24.60
N PRO A 160 -19.60 14.81 -25.62
CA PRO A 160 -18.92 13.73 -26.33
C PRO A 160 -17.94 12.98 -25.41
N CYS A 161 -17.74 11.69 -25.68
CA CYS A 161 -16.75 10.90 -24.96
C CYS A 161 -15.34 11.46 -25.16
N VAL A 162 -14.60 11.69 -24.07
CA VAL A 162 -13.22 12.20 -24.15
C VAL A 162 -12.24 11.26 -24.86
N GLU A 163 -12.50 9.95 -24.87
CA GLU A 163 -11.58 8.97 -25.50
C GLU A 163 -11.85 8.77 -27.00
N CYS A 164 -13.10 8.85 -27.46
CA CYS A 164 -13.46 8.50 -28.84
C CYS A 164 -14.34 9.52 -29.58
N GLY A 165 -14.71 10.63 -28.93
CA GLY A 165 -15.56 11.68 -29.49
C GLY A 165 -17.04 11.30 -29.66
N LYS A 166 -17.41 10.02 -29.55
CA LYS A 166 -18.79 9.55 -29.73
C LYS A 166 -19.70 10.02 -28.61
N LEU A 167 -20.91 10.41 -28.99
CA LEU A 167 -22.04 10.56 -28.07
C LEU A 167 -22.71 9.20 -27.86
N ALA A 168 -23.23 8.99 -26.66
CA ALA A 168 -24.11 7.88 -26.33
C ALA A 168 -25.38 8.44 -25.66
N GLU A 169 -26.46 7.66 -25.68
CA GLU A 169 -27.72 8.04 -25.01
C GLU A 169 -27.50 8.36 -23.53
N LYS A 170 -26.64 7.59 -22.86
CA LYS A 170 -26.24 7.81 -21.48
C LYS A 170 -24.73 7.85 -21.36
N MET A 171 -24.21 9.00 -20.92
CA MET A 171 -22.80 9.18 -20.62
C MET A 171 -22.48 8.72 -19.20
N ILE A 172 -21.28 8.18 -19.01
CA ILE A 172 -20.75 7.79 -17.71
C ILE A 172 -19.84 8.89 -17.19
N ALA A 173 -20.03 9.27 -15.94
CA ALA A 173 -19.12 10.14 -15.22
C ALA A 173 -17.92 9.32 -14.76
N ASP A 174 -16.83 9.38 -15.51
CA ASP A 174 -15.58 8.69 -15.17
C ASP A 174 -14.61 9.64 -14.48
N HIS A 175 -13.92 9.19 -13.44
CA HIS A 175 -12.94 10.02 -12.73
C HIS A 175 -11.70 10.23 -13.60
N LYS A 176 -11.35 11.50 -13.88
CA LYS A 176 -10.17 11.88 -14.69
C LYS A 176 -8.90 11.18 -14.23
N LYS A 177 -8.70 11.14 -12.90
CA LYS A 177 -7.74 10.25 -12.25
C LYS A 177 -8.51 9.04 -11.74
N PRO A 178 -8.27 7.82 -12.26
CA PRO A 178 -8.93 6.64 -11.76
C PRO A 178 -8.66 6.44 -10.27
N LEU A 179 -9.73 6.26 -9.48
CA LEU A 179 -9.61 6.17 -8.01
C LEU A 179 -8.74 5.01 -7.54
N VAL A 180 -8.65 3.93 -8.32
CA VAL A 180 -7.75 2.81 -8.02
C VAL A 180 -6.28 3.20 -8.17
N VAL A 181 -5.97 4.03 -9.17
CA VAL A 181 -4.62 4.56 -9.39
C VAL A 181 -4.26 5.52 -8.25
N GLU A 182 -5.16 6.44 -7.90
CA GLU A 182 -4.96 7.33 -6.75
C GLU A 182 -4.70 6.56 -5.46
N TYR A 183 -5.47 5.50 -5.20
CA TYR A 183 -5.29 4.66 -4.02
C TYR A 183 -3.91 4.01 -3.97
N TYR A 184 -3.43 3.43 -5.08
CA TYR A 184 -2.12 2.78 -5.06
C TYR A 184 -0.96 3.79 -5.07
N GLU A 185 -1.15 5.02 -5.57
CA GLU A 185 -0.11 6.06 -5.52
C GLU A 185 0.00 6.76 -4.17
N THR A 186 -1.13 7.02 -3.52
CA THR A 186 -1.22 7.86 -2.31
C THR A 186 -1.56 7.06 -1.06
N GLY A 187 -2.06 5.83 -1.23
CA GLY A 187 -2.60 4.98 -0.18
C GLY A 187 -3.96 5.35 0.38
N THR A 188 -4.60 6.36 -0.19
CA THR A 188 -5.94 6.80 0.19
C THR A 188 -6.69 7.33 -1.03
N ILE A 189 -7.93 7.75 -0.84
CA ILE A 189 -8.70 8.48 -1.84
C ILE A 189 -9.08 9.81 -1.20
N ASP A 190 -8.71 10.91 -1.83
CA ASP A 190 -9.15 12.23 -1.44
C ASP A 190 -10.64 12.38 -1.77
N LYS A 191 -11.48 12.16 -0.75
CA LYS A 191 -12.94 12.21 -0.90
C LYS A 191 -13.44 13.61 -1.29
N SER A 192 -12.69 14.67 -1.00
CA SER A 192 -13.06 16.03 -1.38
C SER A 192 -12.90 16.20 -2.90
N LYS A 193 -11.73 15.83 -3.43
CA LYS A 193 -11.46 15.84 -4.88
C LYS A 193 -12.35 14.87 -5.63
N MET A 194 -12.51 13.64 -5.13
CA MET A 194 -13.38 12.61 -5.73
C MET A 194 -14.82 13.10 -5.96
N ARG A 195 -15.33 13.98 -5.10
CA ARG A 195 -16.71 14.51 -5.15
C ARG A 195 -16.86 15.82 -5.93
N ALA A 196 -15.75 16.43 -6.32
CA ALA A 196 -15.74 17.70 -7.03
C ALA A 196 -16.19 17.51 -8.49
N ILE A 197 -16.96 18.44 -9.05
CA ILE A 197 -17.56 18.30 -10.39
C ILE A 197 -16.48 18.16 -11.47
N GLU A 198 -15.38 18.89 -11.31
CA GLU A 198 -14.24 18.92 -12.21
C GLU A 198 -13.39 17.64 -12.18
N SER A 199 -13.62 16.74 -11.22
CA SER A 199 -12.88 15.47 -11.10
C SER A 199 -13.37 14.39 -12.05
N VAL A 200 -14.53 14.59 -12.70
CA VAL A 200 -15.09 13.65 -13.67
C VAL A 200 -15.03 14.18 -15.11
N GLN A 201 -15.13 13.26 -16.06
CA GLN A 201 -15.17 13.54 -17.49
C GLN A 201 -16.19 12.62 -18.19
N PRO A 202 -16.76 13.07 -19.33
CA PRO A 202 -17.74 12.28 -20.07
C PRO A 202 -17.08 11.10 -20.79
N GLN A 203 -17.61 9.89 -20.55
CA GLN A 203 -17.18 8.69 -21.25
C GLN A 203 -18.37 7.88 -21.77
N CYS A 204 -18.27 7.35 -22.99
CA CYS A 204 -19.30 6.45 -23.50
C CYS A 204 -19.21 5.07 -22.81
N PRO A 205 -20.29 4.28 -22.78
CA PRO A 205 -20.30 2.97 -22.13
C PRO A 205 -19.17 2.04 -22.56
N THR A 206 -18.88 1.98 -23.87
CA THR A 206 -17.83 1.12 -24.44
C THR A 206 -16.43 1.48 -23.93
N CYS A 207 -16.09 2.77 -23.96
CA CYS A 207 -14.80 3.28 -23.49
C CYS A 207 -14.64 3.06 -21.97
N SER A 208 -15.70 3.33 -21.20
CA SER A 208 -15.70 3.14 -19.75
C SER A 208 -15.51 1.67 -19.37
N ALA A 209 -16.19 0.74 -20.06
CA ALA A 209 -15.99 -0.69 -19.84
C ALA A 209 -14.54 -1.11 -20.16
N LYS A 210 -13.96 -0.62 -21.27
CA LYS A 210 -12.58 -0.91 -21.65
C LYS A 210 -11.57 -0.37 -20.63
N GLN A 211 -11.79 0.84 -20.12
CA GLN A 211 -10.98 1.41 -19.03
C GLN A 211 -11.13 0.59 -17.75
N GLY A 212 -12.36 0.21 -17.37
CA GLY A 212 -12.61 -0.65 -16.22
C GLY A 212 -11.84 -1.98 -16.28
N GLY A 213 -11.77 -2.61 -17.46
CA GLY A 213 -10.95 -3.81 -17.69
C GLY A 213 -9.46 -3.57 -17.44
N ARG A 214 -8.89 -2.50 -18.01
CA ARG A 214 -7.48 -2.09 -17.79
C ARG A 214 -7.19 -1.82 -16.31
N LEU A 215 -8.08 -1.09 -15.64
CA LEU A 215 -7.94 -0.74 -14.22
C LEU A 215 -8.07 -1.94 -13.28
N SER A 216 -8.89 -2.93 -13.66
CA SER A 216 -8.99 -4.21 -12.96
C SER A 216 -7.67 -4.99 -13.04
N GLN A 217 -7.05 -5.03 -14.23
CA GLN A 217 -5.73 -5.65 -14.40
C GLN A 217 -4.65 -4.91 -13.60
N TYR A 218 -4.59 -3.58 -13.71
CA TYR A 218 -3.69 -2.74 -12.90
C TYR A 218 -3.83 -3.03 -11.41
N SER A 219 -5.06 -3.11 -10.87
CA SER A 219 -5.26 -3.45 -9.46
C SER A 219 -4.74 -4.84 -9.09
N LYS A 220 -4.82 -5.83 -10.00
CA LYS A 220 -4.26 -7.17 -9.75
C LYS A 220 -2.74 -7.13 -9.71
N GLU A 221 -2.12 -6.36 -10.59
CA GLU A 221 -0.66 -6.14 -10.61
C GLU A 221 -0.21 -5.47 -9.31
N GLN A 222 -0.90 -4.42 -8.85
CA GLN A 222 -0.59 -3.74 -7.58
C GLN A 222 -0.83 -4.59 -6.32
N LYS A 223 -1.57 -5.70 -6.38
CA LYS A 223 -1.73 -6.65 -5.26
C LYS A 223 -0.65 -7.72 -5.23
N ARG A 224 -0.07 -8.02 -6.39
CA ARG A 224 1.06 -8.95 -6.54
C ARG A 224 2.39 -8.25 -6.30
N ASN A 225 2.40 -6.93 -6.49
CA ASN A 225 3.45 -5.97 -6.15
C ASN A 225 3.15 -5.22 -4.85
#